data_AF-A0AAE7E6G8-F1
#
_entry.id   AF-A0AAE7E6G8-F1
#
_cell.length_a   1.000
_cell.length_b   1.000
_cell.length_c   1.000
_cell.angle_alpha   90.00
_cell.angle_beta   90.00
_cell.angle_gamma   90.00
#
_symmetry.space_group_name_H-M   'P 1'
#
loop_
_entity.id
_entity.type
_entity.pdbx_description
1 polymer ?
#
loop_
_entity_poly.entity_id
_entity_poly.type
_entity_poly.pdbx_seq_one_letter_code
_entity_poly.pdbx_strand_id
1 'polypeptide(L)'
;MNKLNLDYVPKEVFKYKEYLDFMESKKVRKGKDTTYTLLDFVTEEQREIDKKEKSIINNLTSYDPTPKEIQEHFNFVTKTFNYLKEKYPNDEYLISLENEENMQIIKCSFDWYKKYGIEK
;
A
#
# COMPACT_ATOMS: atom_id res chain seq x y z
N MET A 1 -3.96 10.09 -26.99
CA MET A 1 -4.69 9.02 -26.29
C MET A 1 -3.84 7.77 -26.34
N ASN A 2 -3.32 7.29 -25.20
CA ASN A 2 -2.60 6.01 -25.17
C ASN A 2 -3.61 4.89 -25.41
N LYS A 3 -3.29 3.95 -26.31
CA LYS A 3 -4.14 2.79 -26.60
C LYS A 3 -4.14 1.85 -25.39
N LEU A 4 -5.32 1.39 -24.99
CA LEU A 4 -5.46 0.31 -24.02
C LEU A 4 -4.76 -0.93 -24.58
N ASN A 5 -3.95 -1.59 -23.76
CA ASN A 5 -3.32 -2.87 -24.09
C ASN A 5 -3.99 -3.96 -23.25
N LEU A 6 -5.13 -4.43 -23.74
CA LEU A 6 -5.96 -5.44 -23.06
C LEU A 6 -5.23 -6.80 -22.94
N ASP A 7 -4.24 -7.05 -23.80
CA ASP A 7 -3.43 -8.27 -23.79
C ASP A 7 -2.23 -8.18 -22.83
N TYR A 8 -2.04 -7.04 -22.16
CA TYR A 8 -0.93 -6.88 -21.22
C TYR A 8 -1.12 -7.76 -19.98
N VAL A 9 -0.12 -8.60 -19.69
CA VAL A 9 -0.06 -9.40 -18.48
C VAL A 9 0.69 -8.62 -17.40
N PRO A 10 0.04 -8.25 -16.28
CA PRO A 10 0.68 -7.54 -15.18
C PRO A 10 1.88 -8.30 -14.63
N LYS A 11 2.94 -7.56 -14.28
CA LYS A 11 4.15 -8.10 -13.68
C LYS A 11 4.33 -7.54 -12.27
N GLU A 12 4.77 -8.41 -11.37
CA GLU A 12 5.12 -8.02 -10.02
C GLU A 12 6.31 -7.05 -10.04
N VAL A 13 6.16 -5.92 -9.35
CA VAL A 13 7.16 -4.83 -9.25
C VAL A 13 8.02 -5.01 -8.02
N PHE A 14 7.46 -5.59 -6.95
CA PHE A 14 8.19 -6.03 -5.76
C PHE A 14 7.49 -7.24 -5.17
N LYS A 15 8.25 -8.14 -4.53
CA LYS A 15 7.72 -9.36 -3.94
C LYS A 15 6.83 -9.04 -2.74
N TYR A 16 5.51 -9.15 -2.91
CA TYR A 16 4.55 -8.73 -1.88
C TYR A 16 4.69 -9.53 -0.59
N LYS A 17 4.95 -10.84 -0.70
CA LYS A 17 5.15 -11.71 0.46
C LYS A 17 6.39 -11.31 1.28
N GLU A 18 7.51 -11.02 0.61
CA GLU A 18 8.72 -10.57 1.29
C GLU A 18 8.51 -9.20 1.97
N TYR A 19 7.70 -8.32 1.36
CA TYR A 19 7.28 -7.08 1.99
C TYR A 19 6.43 -7.32 3.25
N LEU A 20 5.45 -8.22 3.22
CA LEU A 20 4.64 -8.55 4.40
C LEU A 20 5.50 -9.13 5.53
N ASP A 21 6.40 -10.07 5.21
CA ASP A 21 7.32 -10.67 6.18
C ASP A 21 8.25 -9.60 6.77
N PHE A 22 8.74 -8.67 5.94
CA PHE A 22 9.50 -7.51 6.40
C PHE A 22 8.68 -6.66 7.38
N MET A 23 7.45 -6.27 7.02
CA MET A 23 6.61 -5.44 7.88
C MET A 23 6.31 -6.15 9.21
N GLU A 24 5.98 -7.44 9.18
CA GLU A 24 5.76 -8.23 10.39
C GLU A 24 7.00 -8.26 11.30
N SER A 25 8.20 -8.37 10.71
CA SER A 25 9.45 -8.35 11.47
C SER A 25 9.72 -7.03 12.20
N LYS A 26 9.10 -5.93 11.74
CA LYS A 26 9.23 -4.58 12.35
C LYS A 26 8.24 -4.34 13.49
N LYS A 27 7.21 -5.18 13.63
CA LYS A 27 6.22 -5.02 14.70
C LYS A 27 6.84 -5.27 16.07
N VAL A 28 6.62 -4.33 16.97
CA VAL A 28 6.96 -4.44 18.38
C VAL A 28 5.77 -4.91 19.23
N ARG A 29 4.52 -4.63 18.80
CA ARG A 29 3.29 -5.17 19.41
C ARG A 29 2.90 -6.47 18.74
N LYS A 30 2.54 -7.50 19.53
CA LYS A 30 2.23 -8.85 19.01
C LYS A 30 1.04 -9.46 19.74
N GLY A 31 0.37 -10.42 19.09
CA GLY A 31 -0.74 -11.18 19.67
C GLY A 31 -1.91 -10.27 20.05
N LYS A 32 -2.35 -10.34 21.32
CA LYS A 32 -3.49 -9.56 21.82
C LYS A 32 -3.27 -8.04 21.81
N ASP A 33 -2.03 -7.58 21.68
CA ASP A 33 -1.68 -6.16 21.72
C ASP A 33 -1.58 -5.54 20.31
N THR A 34 -1.78 -6.34 19.25
CA THR A 34 -1.78 -5.87 17.86
C THR A 34 -3.02 -5.03 17.56
N THR A 35 -2.80 -3.88 16.93
CA THR A 35 -3.84 -2.89 16.58
C THR A 35 -4.12 -2.82 15.08
N TYR A 36 -3.25 -3.39 14.24
CA TYR A 36 -3.27 -3.29 12.78
C TYR A 36 -3.11 -1.84 12.29
N THR A 37 -2.36 -1.03 13.04
CA THR A 37 -2.06 0.37 12.72
C THR A 37 -0.57 0.67 12.89
N LEU A 38 -0.16 1.91 12.61
CA LEU A 38 1.22 2.36 12.86
C LEU A 38 1.64 2.22 14.34
N LEU A 39 0.69 2.07 15.28
CA LEU A 39 0.99 1.80 16.68
C LEU A 39 1.72 0.47 16.91
N ASP A 40 1.62 -0.48 15.97
CA ASP A 40 2.26 -1.78 16.09
C ASP A 40 3.79 -1.70 15.94
N PHE A 41 4.31 -0.58 15.43
CA PHE A 41 5.74 -0.33 15.22
C PHE A 41 6.38 0.55 16.30
N VAL A 42 5.62 0.96 17.32
CA VAL A 42 6.09 1.85 18.39
C VAL A 42 5.80 1.27 19.78
N THR A 43 6.81 1.29 20.65
CA THR A 43 6.65 0.88 22.05
C THR A 43 5.86 1.92 22.83
N GLU A 44 5.21 1.53 23.94
CA GLU A 44 4.49 2.52 24.76
C GLU A 44 5.44 3.57 25.35
N GLU A 45 6.66 3.17 25.71
CA GLU A 45 7.69 4.09 26.20
C GLU A 45 8.05 5.16 25.15
N GLN A 46 8.35 4.75 23.91
CA GLN A 46 8.68 5.67 22.83
C GLN A 46 7.52 6.62 22.51
N ARG A 47 6.28 6.11 22.59
CA ARG A 47 5.06 6.90 22.43
C ARG A 47 4.90 7.95 23.55
N GLU A 48 5.17 7.60 24.80
CA GLU A 48 5.10 8.53 25.93
C GLU A 48 6.18 9.63 25.87
N ILE A 49 7.38 9.29 25.39
CA ILE A 49 8.45 10.27 25.15
C ILE A 49 7.99 11.28 24.08
N ASP A 50 7.50 10.80 22.94
CA ASP A 50 7.08 11.68 21.83
C ASP A 50 5.88 12.56 22.18
N LYS A 51 4.94 12.06 22.98
CA LYS A 51 3.82 12.86 23.51
C LYS A 51 4.32 14.04 24.35
N LYS A 52 5.35 13.83 25.18
CA LYS A 52 5.91 14.86 26.06
C LYS A 52 6.78 15.86 25.30
N GLU A 53 7.57 15.40 24.34
CA GLU A 53 8.60 16.23 23.69
C GLU A 53 8.09 16.97 22.47
N LYS A 54 7.13 16.41 21.72
CA LYS A 54 6.79 16.92 20.38
C LYS A 54 5.34 17.40 20.26
N SER A 55 4.48 17.19 21.26
CA SER A 55 3.01 17.37 21.13
C SER A 55 2.40 16.63 19.93
N ILE A 56 3.12 15.65 19.36
CA ILE A 56 2.67 14.82 18.25
C ILE A 56 1.92 13.65 18.85
N ILE A 57 0.69 13.89 19.28
CA ILE A 57 -0.15 12.83 19.87
C ILE A 57 -0.71 11.93 18.75
N ASN A 58 -0.86 12.48 17.54
CA ASN A 58 -1.69 11.89 16.47
C ASN A 58 -0.95 11.63 15.15
N ASN A 59 0.28 12.11 14.95
CA ASN A 59 1.01 11.86 13.71
C ASN A 59 2.04 10.73 13.91
N LEU A 60 1.66 9.52 13.52
CA LEU A 60 2.50 8.32 13.64
C LEU A 60 3.33 8.04 12.38
N THR A 61 3.31 8.91 11.37
CA THR A 61 4.00 8.64 10.08
C THR A 61 5.51 8.49 10.23
N SER A 62 6.12 9.08 11.27
CA SER A 62 7.54 8.90 11.58
C SER A 62 7.91 7.46 11.97
N TYR A 63 6.91 6.66 12.34
CA TYR A 63 7.06 5.25 12.72
C TYR A 63 6.72 4.28 11.61
N ASP A 64 6.27 4.76 10.45
CA ASP A 64 6.00 3.91 9.29
C ASP A 64 7.31 3.31 8.79
N PRO A 65 7.53 1.99 8.96
CA PRO A 65 8.77 1.37 8.52
C PRO A 65 8.74 0.99 7.03
N THR A 66 7.68 1.34 6.31
CA THR A 66 7.53 1.02 4.88
C THR A 66 8.71 1.61 4.09
N PRO A 67 9.43 0.79 3.29
CA PRO A 67 10.49 1.28 2.43
C PRO A 67 9.99 2.37 1.48
N LYS A 68 10.80 3.41 1.27
CA LYS A 68 10.40 4.60 0.52
C LYS A 68 9.87 4.28 -0.88
N GLU A 69 10.56 3.42 -1.62
CA GLU A 69 10.19 3.03 -2.99
C GLU A 69 8.85 2.29 -3.03
N ILE A 70 8.53 1.51 -1.99
CA ILE A 70 7.24 0.83 -1.82
C ILE A 70 6.16 1.84 -1.48
N GLN A 71 6.43 2.79 -0.58
CA GLN A 71 5.50 3.88 -0.25
C GLN A 71 5.17 4.73 -1.49
N GLU A 72 6.17 5.08 -2.30
CA GLU A 72 6.00 5.77 -3.57
C GLU A 72 5.18 4.95 -4.57
N HIS A 73 5.40 3.63 -4.62
CA HIS A 73 4.57 2.74 -5.44
C HIS A 73 3.11 2.71 -4.97
N PHE A 74 2.84 2.52 -3.68
CA PHE A 74 1.48 2.52 -3.13
C PHE A 74 0.74 3.83 -3.39
N ASN A 75 1.42 4.96 -3.20
CA ASN A 75 0.88 6.28 -3.52
C ASN A 75 0.52 6.40 -5.00
N PHE A 76 1.40 5.92 -5.88
CA PHE A 76 1.16 5.91 -7.32
C PHE A 76 -0.03 5.02 -7.70
N VAL A 77 -0.06 3.75 -7.29
CA VAL A 77 -1.13 2.82 -7.69
C VAL A 77 -2.48 3.24 -7.12
N THR A 78 -2.53 3.79 -5.91
CA THR A 78 -3.78 4.29 -5.31
C THR A 78 -4.36 5.45 -6.10
N LYS A 79 -3.52 6.45 -6.45
CA LYS A 79 -3.95 7.59 -7.27
C LYS A 79 -4.39 7.14 -8.66
N THR A 80 -3.60 6.27 -9.29
CA THR A 80 -3.89 5.72 -10.62
C THR A 80 -5.18 4.92 -10.63
N PHE A 81 -5.42 4.11 -9.59
CA PHE A 81 -6.64 3.32 -9.43
C PHE A 81 -7.88 4.19 -9.32
N ASN A 82 -7.85 5.22 -8.47
CA ASN A 82 -8.99 6.13 -8.32
C ASN A 82 -9.29 6.86 -9.63
N TYR A 83 -8.26 7.39 -10.30
CA TYR A 83 -8.40 8.02 -11.61
C TYR A 83 -9.02 7.08 -12.65
N LEU A 84 -8.56 5.84 -12.73
CA LEU A 84 -9.05 4.87 -13.71
C LEU A 84 -10.47 4.41 -13.39
N LYS A 85 -10.85 4.25 -12.11
CA LYS A 85 -12.23 3.94 -11.71
C LYS A 85 -13.21 5.03 -12.10
N GLU A 86 -12.84 6.31 -11.93
CA GLU A 86 -13.68 7.43 -12.36
C GLU A 86 -13.86 7.45 -13.88
N LYS A 87 -12.80 7.13 -14.62
CA LYS A 87 -12.80 7.14 -16.08
C LYS A 87 -13.47 5.92 -16.71
N TYR A 88 -13.37 4.76 -16.07
CA TYR A 88 -13.86 3.47 -16.55
C TYR A 88 -14.68 2.77 -15.45
N PRO A 89 -15.84 3.32 -15.05
CA PRO A 89 -16.58 2.85 -13.87
C PRO A 89 -17.14 1.42 -14.00
N ASN A 90 -17.26 0.90 -15.22
CA ASN A 90 -17.79 -0.44 -15.50
C ASN A 90 -16.70 -1.44 -15.94
N ASP A 91 -15.42 -1.11 -15.77
CA ASP A 91 -14.33 -2.01 -16.13
C ASP A 91 -14.22 -3.16 -15.11
N GLU A 92 -14.53 -4.37 -15.55
CA GLU A 92 -14.54 -5.58 -14.70
C GLU A 92 -13.18 -5.84 -14.05
N TYR A 93 -12.08 -5.55 -14.74
CA TYR A 93 -10.74 -5.73 -14.19
C TYR A 93 -10.47 -4.73 -13.06
N LEU A 94 -10.80 -3.46 -13.22
CA LEU A 94 -10.69 -2.47 -12.13
C LEU A 94 -11.59 -2.82 -10.94
N ILE A 95 -12.80 -3.33 -11.20
CA ILE A 95 -13.72 -3.78 -10.15
C ILE A 95 -13.12 -4.98 -9.38
N SER A 96 -12.49 -5.93 -10.07
CA SER A 96 -11.84 -7.09 -9.43
C SER A 96 -10.70 -6.67 -8.50
N LEU A 97 -9.89 -5.68 -8.89
CA LEU A 97 -8.78 -5.13 -8.08
C LEU A 97 -9.23 -4.53 -6.74
N GLU A 98 -10.51 -4.16 -6.60
CA GLU A 98 -11.07 -3.63 -5.36
C GLU A 98 -11.63 -4.73 -4.44
N ASN A 99 -12.35 -5.69 -5.03
CA ASN A 99 -13.26 -6.56 -4.29
C ASN A 99 -12.71 -7.98 -4.07
N GLU A 100 -11.79 -8.44 -4.90
CA GLU A 100 -11.23 -9.79 -4.77
C GLU A 100 -9.92 -9.78 -3.98
N GLU A 101 -9.83 -10.65 -2.96
CA GLU A 101 -8.69 -10.70 -2.03
C GLU A 101 -7.34 -10.89 -2.75
N ASN A 102 -7.25 -11.85 -3.67
CA ASN A 102 -6.04 -12.10 -4.46
C ASN A 102 -5.70 -10.93 -5.40
N MET A 103 -6.70 -10.19 -5.85
CA MET A 103 -6.51 -9.05 -6.75
C MET A 103 -6.04 -7.80 -6.01
N GLN A 104 -6.22 -7.72 -4.69
CA GLN A 104 -5.62 -6.65 -3.89
C GLN A 104 -4.10 -6.74 -3.88
N ILE A 105 -3.52 -7.95 -3.88
CA ILE A 105 -2.08 -8.14 -4.02
C ILE A 105 -1.62 -7.56 -5.38
N ILE A 106 -2.34 -7.90 -6.45
CA ILE A 106 -2.05 -7.38 -7.80
C ILE A 106 -2.14 -5.86 -7.82
N LYS A 107 -3.21 -5.29 -7.26
CA LYS A 107 -3.41 -3.85 -7.17
C LYS A 107 -2.22 -3.14 -6.53
N CYS A 108 -1.71 -3.72 -5.45
CA CYS A 108 -0.68 -3.11 -4.61
C CYS A 108 0.75 -3.37 -5.07
N SER A 109 1.03 -4.47 -5.79
CA SER A 109 2.40 -4.90 -6.07
C SER A 109 2.74 -5.12 -7.54
N PHE A 110 1.79 -4.95 -8.46
CA PHE A 110 2.00 -5.20 -9.89
C PHE A 110 1.85 -3.93 -10.73
N ASP A 111 2.39 -3.96 -11.95
CA ASP A 111 2.32 -2.86 -12.91
C ASP A 111 1.06 -2.89 -13.81
N TRP A 112 -0.08 -3.33 -13.25
CA TRP A 112 -1.36 -3.51 -13.95
C TRP A 112 -1.85 -2.25 -14.70
N TYR A 113 -1.47 -1.07 -14.23
CA TYR A 113 -1.81 0.22 -14.83
C TYR A 113 -1.28 0.39 -16.26
N LYS A 114 -0.27 -0.40 -16.68
CA LYS A 114 0.21 -0.46 -18.06
C LYS A 114 -0.84 -0.97 -19.06
N LYS A 115 -1.82 -1.78 -18.61
CA LYS A 115 -3.02 -2.11 -19.42
C LYS A 115 -3.73 -0.86 -19.94
N TYR A 116 -3.66 0.22 -19.18
CA TYR A 116 -4.31 1.50 -19.47
C TYR A 116 -3.36 2.51 -20.13
N GLY A 117 -2.16 2.08 -20.53
CA GLY A 117 -1.15 2.93 -21.16
C GLY A 117 -0.52 3.94 -20.21
N ILE A 118 -0.47 3.65 -18.91
CA ILE A 118 0.17 4.48 -17.89
C ILE A 118 1.55 3.87 -17.58
N GLU A 119 2.57 4.72 -17.48
CA GLU A 119 3.92 4.36 -17.01
C GLU A 119 4.17 5.03 -15.65
N LYS A 120 5.02 4.42 -14.82
CA LYS A 120 5.40 4.92 -13.49
C LYS A 120 6.74 5.65 -13.55
#